data_AF-A0A085F2Q4-F1
#
_entry.id   AF-A0A085F2Q4-F1
#
_cell.length_a   1.000
_cell.length_b   1.000
_cell.length_c   1.000
_cell.angle_alpha   90.00
_cell.angle_beta   90.00
_cell.angle_gamma   90.00
#
_symmetry.space_group_name_H-M   'P 1'
#
loop_
_entity.id
_entity.type
_entity.pdbx_description
1 polymer ?
#
loop_
_entity_poly.entity_id
_entity_poly.type
_entity_poly.pdbx_seq_one_letter_code
_entity_poly.pdbx_strand_id
1 'polypeptide(L)'
;MDAHAAEDPKGFEKVFAFLREQLLDGTLKPGDRLIAERELAVQLGVSRPIVREALRALHMLGIVEIRDRIGTIVKRPDISMLKDFFALALAQQADLIDDVMEARIAIECQAIRLACERAMIADFERLQRALVRIGATIDEAEAGSLADYDFHRAIVLASRSQTLAVLHDSMSTLLARSHRSRRELVQMFGSMKTYLIEDHRRVFDAIVARDPDRAEVTLRRHFAIGDEYRRRAALGDGDRGEPTTG
;
A
#
# COMPACT_ATOMS: atom_id res chain seq x y z
N MET A 1 -4.99 -39.70 27.94
CA MET A 1 -5.92 -38.59 27.73
C MET A 1 -5.25 -37.61 26.79
N ASP A 2 -5.91 -37.45 25.66
CA ASP A 2 -5.80 -36.45 24.60
C ASP A 2 -4.50 -36.37 23.79
N ALA A 3 -4.46 -37.29 22.83
CA ALA A 3 -3.80 -37.10 21.56
C ALA A 3 -4.31 -35.82 20.89
N HIS A 4 -3.40 -34.89 20.61
CA HIS A 4 -3.58 -33.88 19.57
C HIS A 4 -3.69 -34.60 18.22
N ALA A 5 -4.90 -34.99 17.85
CA ALA A 5 -5.26 -35.25 16.46
C ALA A 5 -5.24 -33.89 15.75
N ALA A 6 -4.07 -33.49 15.27
CA ALA A 6 -3.96 -32.42 14.29
C ALA A 6 -4.76 -32.87 13.04
N GLU A 7 -5.77 -32.09 12.67
CA GLU A 7 -6.59 -32.32 11.49
C GLU A 7 -5.67 -32.51 10.26
N ASP A 8 -5.79 -33.64 9.59
CA ASP A 8 -5.08 -33.90 8.34
C ASP A 8 -5.49 -32.81 7.33
N PRO A 9 -4.57 -31.94 6.86
CA PRO A 9 -4.94 -30.82 6.02
C PRO A 9 -5.65 -31.34 4.78
N LYS A 10 -6.79 -30.74 4.41
CA LYS A 10 -7.49 -31.10 3.17
C LYS A 10 -6.46 -31.05 2.04
N GLY A 11 -6.45 -32.01 1.11
CA GLY A 11 -5.34 -32.15 0.15
C GLY A 11 -4.97 -30.88 -0.63
N PHE A 12 -5.90 -29.93 -0.76
CA PHE A 12 -5.67 -28.58 -1.27
C PHE A 12 -4.73 -27.75 -0.37
N GLU A 13 -4.95 -27.74 0.95
CA GLU A 13 -4.11 -27.06 1.95
C GLU A 13 -2.68 -27.58 1.94
N LYS A 14 -2.46 -28.88 1.72
CA LYS A 14 -1.12 -29.47 1.59
C LYS A 14 -0.32 -28.83 0.43
N VAL A 15 -0.98 -28.57 -0.70
CA VAL A 15 -0.34 -27.94 -1.86
C VAL A 15 0.01 -26.48 -1.56
N PHE A 16 -0.88 -25.74 -0.88
CA PHE A 16 -0.62 -24.36 -0.47
C PHE A 16 0.51 -24.28 0.55
N ALA A 17 0.49 -25.13 1.58
CA ALA A 17 1.50 -25.17 2.62
C ALA A 17 2.89 -25.47 2.03
N PHE A 18 2.99 -26.50 1.18
CA PHE A 18 4.21 -26.85 0.47
C PHE A 18 4.78 -25.65 -0.31
N LEU A 19 3.96 -25.02 -1.14
CA LEU A 19 4.40 -23.87 -1.94
C LEU A 19 4.81 -22.69 -1.05
N ARG A 20 4.06 -22.40 0.00
CA ARG A 20 4.37 -21.33 0.96
C ARG A 20 5.73 -21.58 1.62
N GLU A 21 5.97 -22.78 2.12
CA GLU A 21 7.23 -23.14 2.80
C GLU A 21 8.43 -23.00 1.86
N GLN A 22 8.32 -23.57 0.64
CA GLN A 22 9.36 -23.49 -0.38
C GLN A 22 9.66 -22.04 -0.85
N LEU A 23 8.66 -21.15 -0.79
CA LEU A 23 8.86 -19.73 -1.10
C LEU A 23 9.50 -18.97 0.06
N LEU A 24 9.13 -19.30 1.30
CA LEU A 24 9.65 -18.65 2.51
C LEU A 24 11.10 -19.05 2.80
N ASP A 25 11.46 -20.31 2.56
CA ASP A 25 12.84 -20.79 2.72
C ASP A 25 13.74 -20.47 1.51
N GLY A 26 13.14 -19.98 0.41
CA GLY A 26 13.84 -19.55 -0.80
C GLY A 26 14.25 -20.68 -1.75
N THR A 27 13.80 -21.92 -1.52
CA THR A 27 13.99 -23.07 -2.43
C THR A 27 13.30 -22.82 -3.77
N LEU A 28 12.14 -22.17 -3.76
CA LEU A 28 11.47 -21.66 -4.94
C LEU A 28 11.54 -20.13 -4.98
N LYS A 29 11.84 -19.59 -6.16
CA LYS A 29 11.88 -18.15 -6.42
C LYS A 29 11.00 -17.80 -7.61
N PRO A 30 10.53 -16.55 -7.72
CA PRO A 30 9.84 -16.09 -8.91
C PRO A 30 10.67 -16.34 -10.17
N GLY A 31 10.05 -16.99 -11.17
CA GLY A 31 10.68 -17.47 -12.39
C GLY A 31 10.99 -18.97 -12.40
N ASP A 32 11.05 -19.61 -11.23
CA ASP A 32 11.32 -21.04 -11.14
C ASP A 32 10.13 -21.87 -11.60
N ARG A 33 10.44 -23.03 -12.19
CA ARG A 33 9.44 -24.00 -12.60
C ARG A 33 9.18 -24.99 -11.46
N LEU A 34 7.92 -25.18 -11.12
CA LEU A 34 7.48 -26.24 -10.23
C LEU A 34 7.71 -27.62 -10.86
N ILE A 35 7.98 -28.61 -10.01
CA ILE A 35 7.96 -30.02 -10.39
C ILE A 35 6.61 -30.40 -11.02
N ALA A 36 6.58 -31.48 -11.80
CA ALA A 36 5.38 -31.86 -12.54
C ALA A 36 4.20 -32.16 -11.59
N GLU A 37 2.96 -31.84 -12.00
CA GLU A 37 1.74 -32.10 -11.19
C GLU A 37 1.68 -33.54 -10.65
N ARG A 38 2.14 -34.51 -11.46
CA ARG A 38 2.18 -35.92 -11.09
C ARG A 38 3.17 -36.20 -9.97
N GLU A 39 4.36 -35.61 -10.03
CA GLU A 39 5.40 -35.76 -9.02
C GLU A 39 4.98 -35.07 -7.73
N LEU A 40 4.41 -33.86 -7.84
CA LEU A 40 3.88 -33.12 -6.71
C LEU A 40 2.74 -33.87 -6.00
N ALA A 41 1.84 -34.50 -6.76
CA ALA A 41 0.77 -35.32 -6.21
C ALA A 41 1.31 -36.51 -5.39
N VAL A 42 2.35 -37.18 -5.90
CA VAL A 42 3.02 -38.29 -5.20
C VAL A 42 3.72 -37.78 -3.94
N GLN A 43 4.48 -36.69 -4.05
CA GLN A 43 5.23 -36.11 -2.93
C GLN A 43 4.32 -35.68 -1.78
N LEU A 44 3.14 -35.13 -2.10
CA LEU A 44 2.20 -34.62 -1.09
C LEU A 44 1.15 -35.66 -0.67
N GLY A 45 1.14 -36.86 -1.26
CA GLY A 45 0.17 -37.91 -0.96
C GLY A 45 -1.27 -37.53 -1.31
N VAL A 46 -1.47 -36.75 -2.38
CA VAL A 46 -2.80 -36.29 -2.83
C VAL A 46 -3.08 -36.72 -4.27
N SER A 47 -4.34 -36.64 -4.71
CA SER A 47 -4.68 -36.96 -6.10
C SER A 47 -4.27 -35.84 -7.07
N ARG A 48 -3.95 -36.19 -8.31
CA ARG A 48 -3.60 -35.19 -9.36
C ARG A 48 -4.67 -34.11 -9.58
N PRO A 49 -5.99 -34.43 -9.59
CA PRO A 49 -7.02 -33.39 -9.69
C PRO A 49 -6.94 -32.35 -8.56
N ILE A 50 -6.63 -32.77 -7.32
CA ILE A 50 -6.48 -31.85 -6.19
C ILE A 50 -5.32 -30.89 -6.41
N VAL A 51 -4.16 -31.39 -6.85
CA VAL A 51 -3.00 -30.55 -7.19
C VAL A 51 -3.37 -29.53 -8.27
N ARG A 52 -4.07 -29.96 -9.31
CA ARG A 52 -4.48 -29.08 -10.40
C ARG A 52 -5.41 -27.96 -9.94
N GLU A 53 -6.39 -28.27 -9.11
CA GLU A 53 -7.31 -27.26 -8.56
C GLU A 53 -6.59 -26.29 -7.64
N ALA A 54 -5.66 -26.77 -6.81
CA ALA A 54 -4.83 -25.90 -5.97
C ALA A 54 -3.94 -24.96 -6.81
N LEU A 55 -3.26 -25.49 -7.84
CA LEU A 55 -2.45 -24.67 -8.74
C LEU A 55 -3.29 -23.67 -9.54
N ARG A 56 -4.52 -24.01 -9.91
CA ARG A 56 -5.47 -23.06 -10.54
C ARG A 56 -5.85 -21.94 -9.57
N ALA A 57 -6.13 -22.24 -8.31
CA ALA A 57 -6.40 -21.22 -7.30
C ALA A 57 -5.19 -20.31 -7.07
N LEU A 58 -3.99 -20.87 -6.95
CA LEU A 58 -2.74 -20.12 -6.83
C LEU A 58 -2.45 -19.29 -8.09
N HIS A 59 -2.85 -19.77 -9.26
CA HIS A 59 -2.76 -19.03 -10.51
C HIS A 59 -3.70 -17.83 -10.52
N MET A 60 -4.95 -18.02 -10.08
CA MET A 60 -5.89 -16.92 -9.88
C MET A 60 -5.35 -15.91 -8.87
N LEU A 61 -4.67 -16.36 -7.81
CA LEU A 61 -3.98 -15.51 -6.82
C LEU A 61 -2.64 -14.92 -7.33
N GLY A 62 -2.26 -15.17 -8.59
CA GLY A 62 -1.06 -14.59 -9.19
C GLY A 62 0.26 -15.08 -8.58
N ILE A 63 0.22 -16.11 -7.73
CA ILE A 63 1.40 -16.73 -7.11
C ILE A 63 2.13 -17.62 -8.12
N VAL A 64 1.40 -18.20 -9.07
CA VAL A 64 1.95 -19.00 -10.16
C VAL A 64 1.34 -18.66 -11.51
N GLU A 65 2.01 -19.07 -12.58
CA GLU A 65 1.53 -18.99 -13.96
C GLU A 65 1.54 -20.40 -14.57
N ILE A 66 0.38 -20.87 -15.02
CA ILE A 66 0.26 -22.17 -15.68
C ILE A 66 0.47 -21.95 -17.18
N ARG A 67 1.52 -22.54 -17.75
CA ARG A 67 1.83 -22.45 -19.18
C ARG A 67 1.76 -23.81 -19.85
N ASP A 68 1.06 -23.85 -20.99
CA ASP A 68 1.00 -25.05 -21.81
C ASP A 68 2.40 -25.54 -22.21
N ARG A 69 2.65 -26.84 -22.05
CA ARG A 69 3.92 -27.54 -22.36
C ARG A 69 5.13 -27.12 -21.52
N ILE A 70 5.10 -25.97 -20.86
CA ILE A 70 6.16 -25.46 -19.98
C ILE A 70 5.89 -25.81 -18.51
N GLY A 71 4.63 -26.05 -18.12
CA GLY A 71 4.26 -26.36 -16.74
C GLY A 71 4.00 -25.10 -15.91
N THR A 72 4.09 -25.23 -14.59
CA THR A 72 3.73 -24.15 -13.66
C THR A 72 4.98 -23.38 -13.24
N ILE A 73 4.93 -22.06 -13.38
CA ILE A 73 6.04 -21.15 -13.06
C ILE A 73 5.67 -20.29 -11.86
N VAL A 74 6.55 -20.13 -10.88
CA VAL A 74 6.36 -19.24 -9.75
C VAL A 74 6.41 -17.78 -10.21
N LYS A 75 5.49 -16.96 -9.73
CA LYS A 75 5.39 -15.54 -10.07
C LYS A 75 5.67 -14.66 -8.86
N ARG A 76 5.99 -13.40 -9.13
CA ARG A 76 5.80 -12.35 -8.12
C ARG A 76 4.30 -12.08 -8.07
N PRO A 77 3.66 -12.15 -6.90
CA PRO A 77 2.24 -11.83 -6.76
C PRO A 77 1.95 -10.44 -7.32
N ASP A 78 0.85 -10.31 -8.05
CA ASP A 78 0.35 -9.01 -8.46
C ASP A 78 -0.33 -8.34 -7.26
N ILE A 79 0.14 -7.15 -6.89
CA ILE A 79 -0.42 -6.37 -5.78
C ILE A 79 -1.86 -5.92 -6.11
N SER A 80 -2.25 -5.88 -7.39
CA SER A 80 -3.61 -5.52 -7.83
C SER A 80 -4.71 -6.29 -7.08
N MET A 81 -4.53 -7.59 -6.85
CA MET A 81 -5.54 -8.38 -6.15
C MET A 81 -5.62 -8.11 -4.65
N LEU A 82 -4.50 -7.76 -4.02
CA LEU A 82 -4.54 -7.32 -2.62
C LEU A 82 -5.35 -6.02 -2.50
N LYS A 83 -5.24 -5.12 -3.48
CA LYS A 83 -6.02 -3.86 -3.50
C LYS A 83 -7.52 -4.11 -3.51
N ASP A 84 -7.97 -4.97 -4.42
CA ASP A 84 -9.39 -5.29 -4.56
C ASP A 84 -9.92 -6.05 -3.35
N PHE A 85 -9.11 -6.99 -2.82
CA PHE A 85 -9.47 -7.72 -1.61
C PHE A 85 -9.62 -6.80 -0.40
N PHE A 86 -8.65 -5.91 -0.14
CA PHE A 86 -8.73 -4.95 0.97
C PHE A 86 -9.92 -4.01 0.81
N ALA A 87 -10.15 -3.50 -0.41
CA ALA A 87 -11.28 -2.63 -0.67
C ALA A 87 -12.63 -3.34 -0.41
N LEU A 88 -12.75 -4.62 -0.78
CA LEU A 88 -13.96 -5.41 -0.56
C LEU A 88 -14.13 -5.80 0.91
N ALA A 89 -13.05 -6.28 1.56
CA ALA A 89 -13.08 -6.78 2.94
C ALA A 89 -13.48 -5.68 3.94
N LEU A 90 -13.12 -4.44 3.65
CA LEU A 90 -13.39 -3.29 4.52
C LEU A 90 -14.60 -2.46 4.07
N ALA A 91 -15.24 -2.81 2.93
CA ALA A 91 -16.30 -1.99 2.32
C ALA A 91 -17.51 -1.70 3.22
N GLN A 92 -17.79 -2.57 4.19
CA GLN A 92 -18.95 -2.49 5.09
C GLN A 92 -18.59 -1.97 6.50
N GLN A 93 -17.34 -1.60 6.75
CA GLN A 93 -16.95 -1.09 8.05
C GLN A 93 -17.48 0.33 8.27
N ALA A 94 -18.09 0.54 9.44
CA ALA A 94 -18.29 1.88 9.97
C ALA A 94 -16.91 2.52 10.19
N ASP A 95 -16.83 3.84 9.97
CA ASP A 95 -15.61 4.64 10.20
C ASP A 95 -14.36 4.19 9.40
N LEU A 96 -14.58 3.48 8.29
CA LEU A 96 -13.54 2.94 7.39
C LEU A 96 -12.43 3.94 7.06
N ILE A 97 -12.78 5.20 6.81
CA ILE A 97 -11.81 6.22 6.42
C ILE A 97 -10.83 6.51 7.55
N ASP A 98 -11.29 6.54 8.80
CA ASP A 98 -10.44 6.88 9.94
C ASP A 98 -9.50 5.71 10.27
N ASP A 99 -10.01 4.48 10.28
CA ASP A 99 -9.19 3.26 10.47
C ASP A 99 -8.10 3.12 9.39
N VAL A 100 -8.45 3.36 8.12
CA VAL A 100 -7.49 3.37 7.01
C VAL A 100 -6.45 4.48 7.18
N MET A 101 -6.83 5.64 7.70
CA MET A 101 -5.89 6.73 7.97
C MET A 101 -4.94 6.39 9.12
N GLU A 102 -5.39 5.69 10.16
CA GLU A 102 -4.51 5.20 11.24
C GLU A 102 -3.46 4.23 10.70
N ALA A 103 -3.89 3.24 9.90
CA ALA A 103 -2.99 2.29 9.25
C ALA A 103 -1.99 2.99 8.32
N ARG A 104 -2.46 3.96 7.54
CA ARG A 104 -1.63 4.80 6.67
C ARG A 104 -0.57 5.56 7.46
N ILE A 105 -0.95 6.23 8.55
CA ILE A 105 -0.03 6.99 9.40
C ILE A 105 1.06 6.06 9.94
N ALA A 106 0.70 4.88 10.46
CA ALA A 106 1.66 3.90 10.97
C ALA A 106 2.66 3.47 9.89
N ILE A 107 2.18 3.12 8.69
CA ILE A 107 3.01 2.67 7.58
C ILE A 107 3.93 3.79 7.07
N GLU A 108 3.38 4.97 6.81
CA GLU A 108 4.14 6.05 6.21
C GLU A 108 5.12 6.70 7.20
N CYS A 109 4.80 6.76 8.50
CA CYS A 109 5.75 7.23 9.53
C CYS A 109 6.94 6.26 9.67
N GLN A 110 6.71 4.95 9.67
CA GLN A 110 7.83 4.01 9.64
C GLN A 110 8.63 4.13 8.34
N ALA A 111 7.94 4.33 7.22
CA ALA A 111 8.59 4.43 5.93
C ALA A 111 9.44 5.70 5.79
N ILE A 112 8.97 6.85 6.28
CA ILE A 112 9.70 8.12 6.16
C ILE A 112 10.98 8.12 6.99
N ARG A 113 10.97 7.52 8.19
CA ARG A 113 12.18 7.33 9.01
C ARG A 113 13.22 6.51 8.24
N LEU A 114 12.80 5.37 7.68
CA LEU A 114 13.67 4.52 6.88
C LEU A 114 14.11 5.21 5.58
N ALA A 115 13.28 6.06 4.97
CA ALA A 115 13.65 6.83 3.80
C ALA A 115 14.76 7.83 4.12
N CYS A 116 14.70 8.48 5.29
CA CYS A 116 15.80 9.32 5.77
C CYS A 116 17.10 8.52 5.84
N GLU A 117 17.09 7.25 6.22
CA GLU A 117 18.31 6.43 6.29
C GLU A 117 18.75 5.86 4.93
N ARG A 118 17.80 5.43 4.09
CA ARG A 118 18.05 4.50 2.97
C ARG A 118 17.84 5.10 1.58
N ALA A 119 17.17 6.25 1.47
CA ALA A 119 16.88 6.86 0.18
C ALA A 119 18.16 7.12 -0.62
N MET A 120 18.09 6.97 -1.93
CA MET A 120 19.17 7.30 -2.86
C MET A 120 18.82 8.56 -3.66
N ILE A 121 19.79 9.09 -4.42
CA ILE A 121 19.58 10.28 -5.27
C ILE A 121 18.35 10.12 -6.18
N ALA A 122 18.19 8.95 -6.80
CA ALA A 122 17.03 8.66 -7.64
C ALA A 122 15.68 8.74 -6.89
N ASP A 123 15.66 8.46 -5.58
CA ASP A 123 14.45 8.58 -4.76
C ASP A 123 14.13 10.04 -4.45
N PHE A 124 15.14 10.88 -4.20
CA PHE A 124 14.96 12.33 -4.03
C PHE A 124 14.42 12.98 -5.30
N GLU A 125 14.94 12.60 -6.47
CA GLU A 125 14.41 13.10 -7.74
C GLU A 125 12.96 12.68 -7.97
N ARG A 126 12.58 11.46 -7.57
CA ARG A 126 11.18 10.98 -7.66
C ARG A 126 10.28 11.79 -6.76
N LEU A 127 10.68 12.02 -5.51
CA LEU A 127 9.94 12.85 -4.56
C LEU A 127 9.80 14.29 -5.06
N GLN A 128 10.87 14.88 -5.59
CA GLN A 128 10.85 16.23 -6.14
C GLN A 128 9.89 16.34 -7.33
N ARG A 129 9.91 15.36 -8.25
CA ARG A 129 8.96 15.32 -9.37
C ARG A 129 7.51 15.20 -8.89
N ALA A 130 7.25 14.37 -7.89
CA ALA A 130 5.92 14.24 -7.30
C ALA A 130 5.46 15.54 -6.62
N LEU A 131 6.36 16.23 -5.90
CA LEU A 131 6.08 17.53 -5.28
C LEU A 131 5.74 18.60 -6.32
N VAL A 132 6.50 18.69 -7.42
CA VAL A 132 6.19 19.60 -8.53
C VAL A 132 4.82 19.30 -9.12
N ARG A 133 4.47 18.02 -9.27
CA ARG A 133 3.17 17.60 -9.78
C ARG A 133 2.02 18.00 -8.85
N ILE A 134 2.20 17.96 -7.52
CA ILE A 134 1.21 18.44 -6.56
C ILE A 134 0.87 19.91 -6.82
N GLY A 135 1.89 20.75 -6.99
CA GLY A 135 1.70 22.18 -7.27
C GLY A 135 1.04 22.44 -8.63
N ALA A 136 1.47 21.73 -9.67
CA ALA A 136 0.91 21.86 -11.03
C ALA A 136 -0.55 21.42 -11.14
N THR A 137 -1.05 20.60 -10.21
CA THR A 137 -2.41 20.04 -10.21
C THR A 137 -3.21 20.54 -9.01
N ILE A 138 -2.87 21.71 -8.47
CA ILE A 138 -3.51 22.24 -7.25
C ILE A 138 -4.99 22.59 -7.47
N ASP A 139 -5.36 22.98 -8.69
CA ASP A 139 -6.73 23.36 -9.08
C ASP A 139 -7.53 22.21 -9.70
N GLU A 140 -6.93 21.01 -9.81
CA GLU A 140 -7.54 19.83 -10.43
C GLU A 140 -7.75 18.72 -9.40
N ALA A 141 -8.99 18.47 -9.00
CA ALA A 141 -9.28 17.53 -7.92
C ALA A 141 -8.80 16.09 -8.24
N GLU A 142 -9.09 15.60 -9.45
CA GLU A 142 -8.71 14.23 -9.86
C GLU A 142 -7.20 14.08 -10.03
N ALA A 143 -6.59 14.91 -10.88
CA ALA A 143 -5.16 14.86 -11.17
C ALA A 143 -4.33 15.13 -9.91
N GLY A 144 -4.86 15.98 -9.04
CA GLY A 144 -4.23 16.32 -7.79
C GLY A 144 -4.32 15.25 -6.71
N SER A 145 -5.44 14.52 -6.65
CA SER A 145 -5.57 13.34 -5.78
C SER A 145 -4.52 12.29 -6.12
N LEU A 146 -4.33 12.06 -7.43
CA LEU A 146 -3.29 11.16 -7.92
C LEU A 146 -1.88 11.69 -7.58
N ALA A 147 -1.63 12.99 -7.73
CA ALA A 147 -0.34 13.60 -7.40
C ALA A 147 0.00 13.47 -5.90
N ASP A 148 -0.99 13.64 -5.02
CA ASP A 148 -0.82 13.40 -3.59
C ASP A 148 -0.46 11.93 -3.32
N TYR A 149 -1.24 10.98 -3.85
CA TYR A 149 -0.97 9.56 -3.69
C TYR A 149 0.45 9.20 -4.15
N ASP A 150 0.86 9.68 -5.33
CA ASP A 150 2.18 9.43 -5.90
C ASP A 150 3.31 9.94 -5.00
N PHE A 151 3.15 11.11 -4.36
CA PHE A 151 4.15 11.66 -3.43
C PHE A 151 4.31 10.78 -2.19
N HIS A 152 3.20 10.40 -1.55
CA HIS A 152 3.23 9.53 -0.37
C HIS A 152 3.78 8.13 -0.70
N ARG A 153 3.38 7.57 -1.84
CA ARG A 153 3.94 6.32 -2.34
C ARG A 153 5.45 6.44 -2.61
N ALA A 154 5.92 7.57 -3.13
CA ALA A 154 7.35 7.80 -3.34
C ALA A 154 8.14 7.81 -2.03
N ILE A 155 7.59 8.34 -0.92
CA ILE A 155 8.18 8.23 0.42
C ILE A 155 8.31 6.75 0.82
N VAL A 156 7.22 5.99 0.63
CA VAL A 156 7.21 4.56 0.97
C VAL A 156 8.25 3.78 0.17
N LEU A 157 8.39 4.04 -1.13
CA LEU A 157 9.41 3.40 -1.95
C LEU A 157 10.84 3.81 -1.55
N ALA A 158 11.03 5.07 -1.15
CA ALA A 158 12.32 5.59 -0.67
C ALA A 158 12.79 4.92 0.63
N SER A 159 11.88 4.33 1.41
CA SER A 159 12.22 3.48 2.57
C SER A 159 12.99 2.21 2.20
N ARG A 160 12.94 1.82 0.93
CA ARG A 160 13.48 0.57 0.38
C ARG A 160 12.98 -0.69 1.10
N SER A 161 11.82 -0.60 1.77
CA SER A 161 11.13 -1.72 2.38
C SER A 161 10.02 -2.22 1.46
N GLN A 162 10.25 -3.37 0.83
CA GLN A 162 9.25 -3.97 -0.06
C GLN A 162 7.93 -4.28 0.67
N THR A 163 8.01 -4.71 1.94
CA THR A 163 6.82 -5.00 2.74
C THR A 163 5.97 -3.76 2.97
N LEU A 164 6.59 -2.62 3.33
CA LEU A 164 5.86 -1.36 3.50
C LEU A 164 5.23 -0.89 2.19
N ALA A 165 5.94 -1.05 1.07
CA ALA A 165 5.40 -0.73 -0.26
C ALA A 165 4.17 -1.58 -0.61
N VAL A 166 4.22 -2.89 -0.35
CA VAL A 166 3.08 -3.79 -0.59
C VAL A 166 1.87 -3.44 0.28
N LEU A 167 2.08 -3.18 1.58
CA LEU A 167 1.00 -2.81 2.51
C LEU A 167 0.37 -1.45 2.16
N HIS A 168 1.19 -0.46 1.77
CA HIS A 168 0.69 0.83 1.30
C HIS A 168 -0.09 0.68 0.00
N ASP A 169 0.48 -0.04 -0.97
CA ASP A 169 -0.13 -0.23 -2.27
C ASP A 169 -1.45 -1.01 -2.17
N SER A 170 -1.59 -1.97 -1.24
CA SER A 170 -2.86 -2.70 -1.04
C SER A 170 -4.00 -1.82 -0.54
N MET A 171 -3.72 -0.65 0.05
CA MET A 171 -4.74 0.30 0.48
C MET A 171 -5.05 1.36 -0.59
N SER A 172 -4.44 1.31 -1.78
CA SER A 172 -4.47 2.42 -2.74
C SER A 172 -5.88 2.85 -3.16
N THR A 173 -6.81 1.90 -3.31
CA THR A 173 -8.20 2.19 -3.69
C THR A 173 -8.92 2.99 -2.61
N LEU A 174 -8.67 2.66 -1.34
CA LEU A 174 -9.25 3.37 -0.19
C LEU A 174 -8.58 4.74 -0.01
N LEU A 175 -7.26 4.79 -0.16
CA LEU A 175 -6.48 6.04 -0.10
C LEU A 175 -6.86 7.03 -1.20
N ALA A 176 -7.15 6.56 -2.42
CA ALA A 176 -7.58 7.41 -3.52
C ALA A 176 -8.87 8.18 -3.20
N ARG A 177 -9.80 7.57 -2.44
CA ARG A 177 -11.01 8.26 -1.95
C ARG A 177 -10.65 9.36 -0.96
N SER A 178 -9.79 9.05 0.02
CA SER A 178 -9.31 10.03 1.01
C SER A 178 -8.59 11.22 0.36
N HIS A 179 -7.72 10.97 -0.63
CA HIS A 179 -7.03 12.01 -1.38
C HIS A 179 -7.97 12.88 -2.22
N ARG A 180 -8.99 12.29 -2.85
CA ARG A 180 -10.02 13.03 -3.59
C ARG A 180 -10.77 13.97 -2.65
N SER A 181 -11.27 13.46 -1.53
CA SER A 181 -11.95 14.28 -0.52
C SER A 181 -11.06 15.39 0.00
N ARG A 182 -9.76 15.13 0.24
CA ARG A 182 -8.80 16.17 0.64
C ARG A 182 -8.67 17.25 -0.44
N ARG A 183 -8.62 16.90 -1.72
CA ARG A 183 -8.55 17.88 -2.82
C ARG A 183 -9.82 18.70 -2.98
N GLU A 184 -11.00 18.12 -2.72
CA GLU A 184 -12.27 18.87 -2.70
C GLU A 184 -12.25 19.93 -1.59
N LEU A 185 -11.71 19.60 -0.40
CA LEU A 185 -11.51 20.57 0.68
C LEU A 185 -10.56 21.71 0.28
N VAL A 186 -9.49 21.43 -0.47
CA VAL A 186 -8.56 22.45 -0.98
C VAL A 186 -9.25 23.42 -1.94
N GLN A 187 -10.22 22.95 -2.74
CA GLN A 187 -11.02 23.84 -3.59
C GLN A 187 -12.03 24.66 -2.78
N MET A 188 -12.57 24.09 -1.70
CA MET A 188 -13.53 24.76 -0.82
C MET A 188 -12.87 25.81 0.09
N PHE A 189 -11.65 25.55 0.57
CA PHE A 189 -10.89 26.45 1.44
C PHE A 189 -9.64 26.93 0.71
N GLY A 190 -9.72 28.10 0.06
CA GLY A 190 -8.60 28.66 -0.70
C GLY A 190 -7.33 28.86 0.13
N SER A 191 -7.47 29.13 1.43
CA SER A 191 -6.39 29.20 2.42
C SER A 191 -5.56 27.91 2.51
N MET A 192 -6.12 26.76 2.15
CA MET A 192 -5.45 25.46 2.18
C MET A 192 -4.45 25.27 1.02
N LYS A 193 -4.59 25.98 -0.10
CA LYS A 193 -3.74 25.76 -1.29
C LYS A 193 -2.27 25.98 -1.01
N THR A 194 -1.93 27.15 -0.47
CA THR A 194 -0.55 27.51 -0.11
C THR A 194 -0.03 26.61 1.01
N TYR A 195 -0.88 26.30 1.99
CA TYR A 195 -0.54 25.41 3.09
C TYR A 195 -0.14 24.02 2.58
N LEU A 196 -0.92 23.46 1.65
CA LEU A 196 -0.73 22.10 1.16
C LEU A 196 0.63 21.89 0.50
N ILE A 197 1.02 22.80 -0.41
CA ILE A 197 2.28 22.67 -1.15
C ILE A 197 3.47 22.83 -0.20
N GLU A 198 3.40 23.83 0.68
CA GLU A 198 4.46 24.11 1.64
C GLU A 198 4.66 22.96 2.63
N ASP A 199 3.59 22.30 3.04
CA ASP A 199 3.65 21.20 3.98
C ASP A 199 4.28 19.93 3.37
N HIS A 200 3.93 19.57 2.13
CA HIS A 200 4.64 18.50 1.40
C HIS A 200 6.11 18.85 1.17
N ARG A 201 6.42 20.13 0.90
CA ARG A 201 7.82 20.59 0.76
C ARG A 201 8.60 20.41 2.06
N ARG A 202 8.03 20.74 3.22
CA ARG A 202 8.66 20.52 4.52
C ARG A 202 8.94 19.04 4.79
N VAL A 203 8.04 18.15 4.39
CA VAL A 203 8.24 16.70 4.47
C VAL A 203 9.43 16.28 3.60
N PHE A 204 9.47 16.73 2.35
CA PHE A 204 10.60 16.46 1.44
C PHE A 204 11.93 16.98 2.00
N ASP A 205 11.96 18.22 2.47
CA ASP A 205 13.16 18.86 3.03
C ASP A 205 13.68 18.08 4.25
N ALA A 206 12.80 17.55 5.11
CA ALA A 206 13.20 16.74 6.26
C ALA A 206 13.81 15.39 5.83
N ILE A 207 13.28 14.75 4.78
CA ILE A 207 13.85 13.52 4.21
C ILE A 207 15.25 13.79 3.63
N VAL A 208 15.41 14.87 2.88
CA VAL A 208 16.69 15.27 2.28
C VAL A 208 17.72 15.63 3.36
N ALA A 209 17.27 16.28 4.44
CA ALA A 209 18.10 16.58 5.60
C ALA A 209 18.51 15.34 6.41
N ARG A 210 17.98 14.15 6.08
CA ARG A 210 18.30 12.87 6.74
C ARG A 210 17.94 12.90 8.24
N ASP A 211 16.89 13.63 8.60
CA ASP A 211 16.44 13.80 9.99
C ASP A 211 15.14 13.00 10.22
N PRO A 212 15.23 11.73 10.68
CA PRO A 212 14.06 10.87 10.79
C PRO A 212 13.03 11.36 11.80
N ASP A 213 13.46 12.00 12.90
CA ASP A 213 12.56 12.49 13.94
C ASP A 213 11.79 13.72 13.45
N ARG A 214 12.48 14.68 12.83
CA ARG A 214 11.83 15.83 12.19
C ARG A 214 10.90 15.40 11.07
N ALA A 215 11.32 14.43 10.24
CA ALA A 215 10.53 13.96 9.12
C ALA A 215 9.22 13.31 9.58
N GLU A 216 9.28 12.45 10.60
CA GLU A 216 8.09 11.85 11.19
C GLU A 216 7.14 12.89 11.80
N VAL A 217 7.66 13.82 12.61
CA VAL A 217 6.83 14.89 13.23
C VAL A 217 6.16 15.74 12.15
N THR A 218 6.89 16.09 11.10
CA THR A 218 6.36 16.89 9.99
C THR A 218 5.27 16.12 9.25
N LEU A 219 5.47 14.83 8.97
CA LEU A 219 4.47 14.00 8.30
C LEU A 219 3.21 13.77 9.15
N ARG A 220 3.35 13.58 10.46
CA ARG A 220 2.19 13.48 11.37
C ARG A 220 1.37 14.77 11.38
N ARG A 221 2.06 15.91 11.45
CA ARG A 221 1.40 17.22 11.37
C ARG A 221 0.66 17.38 10.03
N HIS A 222 1.28 16.96 8.92
CA HIS A 222 0.64 16.98 7.61
C HIS A 222 -0.72 16.28 7.59
N PHE A 223 -0.80 15.08 8.18
CA PHE A 223 -2.07 14.36 8.30
C PHE A 223 -3.07 15.05 9.22
N ALA A 224 -2.61 15.58 10.36
CA ALA A 224 -3.47 16.25 11.34
C ALA A 224 -4.19 17.48 10.77
N ILE A 225 -3.52 18.30 9.94
CA ILE A 225 -4.19 19.45 9.29
C ILE A 225 -5.31 18.97 8.35
N GLY A 226 -5.03 17.98 7.50
CA GLY A 226 -6.04 17.47 6.56
C GLY A 226 -7.28 16.92 7.27
N ASP A 227 -7.09 16.28 8.42
CA ASP A 227 -8.13 15.76 9.28
C ASP A 227 -8.95 16.87 9.98
N GLU A 228 -8.30 17.93 10.46
CA GLU A 228 -8.98 19.10 11.01
C GLU A 228 -9.93 19.76 10.01
N TYR A 229 -9.49 19.98 8.76
CA TYR A 229 -10.36 20.55 7.73
C TYR A 229 -11.51 19.61 7.34
N ARG A 230 -11.30 18.29 7.37
CA ARG A 230 -12.36 17.31 7.13
C ARG A 230 -13.45 17.42 8.19
N ARG A 231 -13.07 17.55 9.47
CA ARG A 231 -14.02 17.80 10.57
C ARG A 231 -14.77 19.13 10.41
N ARG A 232 -14.07 20.22 10.06
CA ARG A 232 -14.70 21.54 9.84
C ARG A 232 -15.75 21.50 8.73
N ALA A 233 -15.43 20.83 7.62
CA ALA A 233 -16.37 20.63 6.53
C ALA A 233 -17.61 19.81 6.95
N ALA A 234 -17.44 18.76 7.74
CA ALA A 234 -18.54 17.96 8.27
C ALA A 234 -19.48 18.75 9.20
N LEU A 235 -18.95 19.77 9.89
CA LEU A 235 -19.71 20.69 10.73
C LEU A 235 -20.36 21.86 9.95
N GLY A 236 -20.18 21.90 8.62
CA GLY A 236 -20.73 22.97 7.77
C GLY A 236 -20.00 24.31 7.89
N ASP A 237 -18.80 24.33 8.47
CA ASP A 237 -18.03 25.54 8.69
C ASP A 237 -17.16 25.85 7.46
N GLY A 238 -17.73 26.59 6.50
CA GLY A 238 -17.01 27.13 5.35
C GLY A 238 -15.96 28.18 5.75
N ASP A 239 -15.18 28.68 4.79
CA ASP A 239 -14.06 29.62 5.01
C ASP A 239 -14.54 30.92 5.69
N ARG A 240 -14.68 30.90 7.02
CA ARG A 240 -14.73 32.11 7.84
C ARG A 240 -13.29 32.61 7.86
N GLY A 241 -12.99 33.54 6.97
CA GLY A 241 -11.69 34.18 6.88
C GLY A 241 -11.15 34.54 8.26
N GLU A 242 -9.84 34.39 8.44
CA GLU A 242 -9.15 34.78 9.68
C GLU A 242 -9.59 36.19 10.10
N PRO A 243 -9.85 36.43 11.39
CA PRO A 243 -10.08 37.79 11.86
C PRO A 243 -8.80 38.58 11.62
N THR A 244 -8.86 39.57 10.73
CA THR A 244 -7.80 40.55 10.52
C THR A 244 -7.52 41.22 11.86
N THR A 245 -6.42 40.82 12.49
CA THR A 245 -5.90 41.48 13.68
C THR A 245 -5.03 42.64 13.20
N GLY A 246 -5.61 43.84 13.32
CA GLY A 246 -4.96 45.14 13.58
C GLY A 246 -3.75 45.52 12.74
#